data_AF-A0A534PMP0-F1
#
_entry.id   AF-A0A534PMP0-F1
#
_cell.length_a   1.000
_cell.length_b   1.000
_cell.length_c   1.000
_cell.angle_alpha   90.00
_cell.angle_beta   90.00
_cell.angle_gamma   90.00
#
_symmetry.space_group_name_H-M   'P 1'
#
loop_
_entity.id
_entity.type
_entity.pdbx_description
1 polymer ?
#
loop_
_entity_poly.entity_id
_entity_poly.type
_entity_poly.pdbx_seq_one_letter_code
_entity_poly.pdbx_strand_id
1 'polypeptide(L)'
;MRWAVLLALLALGACKRESKKAEPAKKAAAPQDDSPAWLVGTWQKGSAQEWLLFDPSRGQVAIVSGKPATMKSRGKFKLVGRYLTLEFTRPNGSIEAIDLVVAPDRSRLAVEEGKGFYQRGSPPP
;
A
#
# COMPACT_ATOMS: atom_id res chain seq x y z
N MET A 1 27.86 40.87 -51.84
CA MET A 1 28.03 42.32 -51.65
C MET A 1 26.80 42.88 -50.94
N ARG A 2 27.00 43.64 -49.86
CA ARG A 2 26.13 44.71 -49.29
C ARG A 2 24.78 44.25 -48.68
N TRP A 3 24.61 44.16 -47.35
CA TRP A 3 24.38 45.22 -46.34
C TRP A 3 23.24 46.21 -46.65
N ALA A 4 22.19 46.16 -45.80
CA ALA A 4 21.32 47.25 -45.28
C ALA A 4 20.05 46.56 -44.69
N VAL A 5 19.79 46.42 -43.39
CA VAL A 5 19.65 47.36 -42.25
C VAL A 5 18.53 48.40 -42.45
N LEU A 6 17.73 48.57 -41.39
CA LEU A 6 16.73 49.62 -41.07
C LEU A 6 15.27 49.33 -41.49
N LEU A 7 14.23 49.54 -40.67
CA LEU A 7 14.11 49.94 -39.26
C LEU A 7 12.63 49.75 -38.82
N ALA A 8 12.43 49.46 -37.53
CA ALA A 8 11.31 49.77 -36.61
C ALA A 8 9.91 50.17 -37.13
N LEU A 9 8.88 49.59 -36.48
CA LEU A 9 7.97 50.40 -35.66
C LEU A 9 7.15 49.53 -34.68
N LEU A 10 7.24 49.92 -33.41
CA LEU A 10 6.41 49.46 -32.30
C LEU A 10 4.93 49.82 -32.53
N ALA A 11 4.03 48.92 -32.17
CA ALA A 11 2.74 49.29 -31.60
C ALA A 11 2.35 48.31 -30.49
N LEU A 12 2.28 48.87 -29.28
CA LEU A 12 1.81 48.25 -28.04
C LEU A 12 0.41 47.67 -28.22
N GLY A 13 0.24 46.40 -27.86
CA GLY A 13 -1.05 45.79 -27.59
C GLY A 13 -0.95 44.98 -26.31
N ALA A 14 -1.42 45.58 -25.22
CA ALA A 14 -1.37 45.03 -23.87
C ALA A 14 -2.03 43.64 -23.76
N CYS A 15 -1.25 42.65 -23.32
CA CYS A 15 -1.79 41.50 -22.61
C CYS A 15 -0.76 41.07 -21.56
N LYS A 16 -0.84 41.75 -20.42
CA LYS A 16 -0.19 41.38 -19.17
C LYS A 16 -0.73 40.02 -18.74
N ARG A 17 -0.02 38.94 -19.08
CA ARG A 17 -0.15 37.64 -18.40
C ARG A 17 1.17 37.38 -17.69
N GLU A 18 1.24 37.88 -16.45
CA GLU A 18 2.18 37.38 -15.46
C GLU A 18 1.97 35.87 -15.35
N SER A 19 2.91 35.11 -15.91
CA SER A 19 3.06 33.69 -15.62
C SER A 19 3.46 33.55 -14.16
N LYS A 20 2.47 33.58 -13.25
CA LYS A 20 2.59 32.87 -11.99
C LYS A 20 2.72 31.39 -12.34
N LYS A 21 3.97 30.94 -12.40
CA LYS A 21 4.34 29.55 -12.32
C LYS A 21 3.71 29.03 -11.03
N ALA A 22 2.53 28.44 -11.16
CA ALA A 22 1.92 27.68 -10.09
C ALA A 22 2.86 26.51 -9.84
N GLU A 23 3.73 26.68 -8.84
CA GLU A 23 4.33 25.59 -8.11
C GLU A 23 3.21 24.58 -7.86
N PRO A 24 3.36 23.31 -8.29
CA PRO A 24 2.35 22.32 -7.97
C PRO A 24 2.29 22.30 -6.46
N ALA A 25 1.18 22.79 -5.90
CA ALA A 25 0.91 22.71 -4.49
C ALA A 25 1.13 21.24 -4.13
N LYS A 26 2.25 21.00 -3.43
CA LYS A 26 2.54 19.74 -2.77
C LYS A 26 1.38 19.64 -1.79
N LYS A 27 0.28 19.02 -2.22
CA LYS A 27 -0.78 18.55 -1.36
C LYS A 27 -0.01 17.69 -0.38
N ALA A 28 0.25 18.24 0.79
CA ALA A 28 1.00 17.57 1.82
C ALA A 28 0.27 16.24 2.00
N ALA A 29 0.88 15.16 1.49
CA ALA A 29 0.43 13.84 1.82
C ALA A 29 0.48 13.83 3.33
N ALA A 30 -0.68 13.69 3.98
CA ALA A 30 -0.72 13.45 5.40
C ALA A 30 0.32 12.36 5.67
N PRO A 31 1.17 12.50 6.71
CA PRO A 31 2.17 11.49 7.02
C PRO A 31 1.47 10.15 6.96
N GLN A 32 1.88 9.31 6.01
CA GLN A 32 1.37 7.96 5.92
C GLN A 32 1.82 7.32 7.22
N ASP A 33 0.87 7.14 8.13
CA ASP A 33 1.05 6.39 9.35
C ASP A 33 1.34 4.95 8.92
N ASP A 34 2.62 4.63 8.73
CA ASP A 34 3.13 3.30 8.41
C ASP A 34 3.09 2.39 9.65
N SER A 35 2.51 2.86 10.76
CA SER A 35 2.34 2.09 11.97
C SER A 35 1.52 0.83 11.68
N PRO A 36 2.05 -0.38 11.92
CA PRO A 36 1.30 -1.61 11.72
C PRO A 36 0.33 -1.91 12.88
N ALA A 37 0.19 -1.01 13.86
CA ALA A 37 -0.64 -1.24 15.05
C ALA A 37 -2.10 -1.57 14.69
N TRP A 38 -2.62 -0.99 13.61
CA TRP A 38 -3.97 -1.28 13.11
C TRP A 38 -4.13 -2.67 12.49
N LEU A 39 -3.06 -3.45 12.26
CA LEU A 39 -3.15 -4.83 11.77
C LEU A 39 -3.51 -5.82 12.88
N VAL A 40 -3.37 -5.43 14.15
CA VAL A 40 -3.56 -6.31 15.32
C VAL A 40 -4.84 -7.13 15.23
N GLY A 41 -4.78 -8.40 15.62
CA GLY A 41 -5.93 -9.30 15.63
C GLY A 41 -6.04 -10.15 14.37
N THR A 42 -7.25 -10.66 14.13
CA THR A 42 -7.51 -11.68 13.11
C THR A 42 -8.13 -11.09 11.83
N TRP A 43 -7.71 -11.65 10.70
CA TRP A 43 -8.18 -11.30 9.38
C TRP A 43 -8.60 -12.55 8.62
N GLN A 44 -9.89 -12.73 8.40
CA GLN A 44 -10.46 -13.89 7.73
C GLN A 44 -10.34 -13.77 6.22
N LYS A 45 -9.90 -14.85 5.57
CA LYS A 45 -9.87 -14.97 4.12
C LYS A 45 -11.27 -15.23 3.57
N GLY A 46 -11.96 -14.20 3.06
CA GLY A 46 -13.28 -14.33 2.43
C GLY A 46 -14.22 -15.31 3.15
N SER A 47 -14.76 -16.28 2.42
CA SER A 47 -15.62 -17.36 2.95
C SER A 47 -14.86 -18.59 3.48
N ALA A 48 -13.53 -18.57 3.50
CA ALA A 48 -12.72 -19.70 3.97
C ALA A 48 -12.63 -19.74 5.50
N GLN A 49 -12.37 -20.94 6.04
CA GLN A 49 -11.98 -21.15 7.44
C GLN A 49 -10.47 -20.95 7.61
N GLU A 50 -9.96 -19.82 7.13
CA GLU A 50 -8.56 -19.43 7.21
C GLU A 50 -8.48 -17.97 7.67
N TRP A 51 -7.60 -17.68 8.63
CA TRP A 51 -7.35 -16.34 9.13
C TRP A 51 -5.86 -16.07 9.22
N LEU A 52 -5.50 -14.80 9.06
CA LEU A 52 -4.21 -14.26 9.45
C LEU A 52 -4.34 -13.67 10.86
N LEU A 53 -3.44 -14.05 11.76
CA LEU A 53 -3.31 -13.46 13.09
C LEU A 53 -2.04 -12.63 13.13
N PHE A 54 -2.16 -11.31 13.21
CA PHE A 54 -1.01 -10.41 13.27
C PHE A 54 -0.63 -10.09 14.72
N ASP A 55 0.67 -10.14 14.98
CA ASP A 55 1.31 -9.55 16.16
C ASP A 55 2.28 -8.45 15.68
N PRO A 56 1.79 -7.20 15.55
CA PRO A 56 2.62 -6.09 15.09
C PRO A 56 3.78 -5.75 16.01
N SER A 57 3.68 -6.04 17.31
CA SER A 57 4.74 -5.75 18.28
C SER A 57 6.01 -6.57 18.01
N ARG A 58 5.85 -7.73 17.36
CA ARG A 58 6.94 -8.65 17.02
C ARG A 58 7.22 -8.74 15.51
N GLY A 59 6.47 -8.02 14.68
CA GLY A 59 6.53 -8.15 13.23
C GLY A 59 6.16 -9.55 12.74
N GLN A 60 5.27 -10.25 13.47
CA GLN A 60 4.91 -11.64 13.19
C GLN A 60 3.48 -11.77 12.68
N VAL A 61 3.26 -12.82 11.88
CA VAL A 61 1.95 -13.21 11.40
C VAL A 61 1.83 -14.73 11.49
N ALA A 62 0.63 -15.24 11.76
CA ALA A 62 0.35 -16.66 11.71
C ALA A 62 -0.87 -16.92 10.81
N ILE A 63 -0.82 -18.03 10.07
CA ILE A 63 -1.99 -18.58 9.40
C ILE A 63 -2.65 -19.54 10.38
N VAL A 64 -3.91 -19.29 10.71
CA VAL A 64 -4.75 -20.18 11.51
C VAL A 64 -5.93 -20.68 10.66
N SER A 65 -6.36 -21.91 10.86
CA SER A 65 -7.48 -22.48 10.09
C SER A 65 -8.20 -23.61 10.81
N GLY A 66 -9.40 -23.94 10.33
CA GLY A 66 -10.19 -25.09 10.77
C GLY A 66 -11.14 -24.79 11.94
N LYS A 67 -11.72 -25.88 12.47
CA LYS A 67 -12.65 -25.94 13.62
C LYS A 67 -12.32 -27.18 14.47
N PRO A 68 -11.64 -27.06 15.62
CA PRO A 68 -11.16 -25.80 16.23
C PRO A 68 -10.04 -25.14 15.43
N ALA A 69 -9.84 -23.84 15.65
CA ALA A 69 -8.79 -23.09 14.96
C ALA A 69 -7.39 -23.55 15.40
N THR A 70 -6.56 -23.94 14.43
CA THR A 70 -5.18 -24.41 14.66
C THR A 70 -4.19 -23.60 13.85
N MET A 71 -3.01 -23.33 14.42
CA MET A 71 -1.91 -22.66 13.71
C MET A 71 -1.32 -23.60 12.66
N LYS A 72 -1.37 -23.18 11.39
CA LYS A 72 -0.79 -23.90 10.25
C LYS A 72 0.63 -23.46 9.95
N SER A 73 0.87 -22.16 10.02
CA SER A 73 2.16 -21.58 9.72
C SER A 73 2.38 -20.31 10.54
N ARG A 74 3.64 -20.00 10.80
CA ARG A 74 4.09 -18.75 11.41
C ARG A 74 5.14 -18.13 10.51
N GLY A 75 5.04 -16.82 10.36
CA GLY A 75 5.87 -16.04 9.48
C GLY A 75 6.16 -14.66 10.03
N LYS A 76 6.79 -13.87 9.19
CA LYS A 76 7.03 -12.44 9.40
C LYS A 76 6.18 -11.65 8.42
N PHE A 77 5.99 -10.38 8.71
CA PHE A 77 5.39 -9.47 7.74
C PHE A 77 6.17 -8.17 7.65
N LYS A 78 6.05 -7.51 6.51
CA LYS A 78 6.59 -6.18 6.25
C LYS A 78 5.52 -5.31 5.62
N LEU A 79 5.31 -4.12 6.20
CA LEU A 79 4.39 -3.11 5.68
C LEU A 79 5.21 -1.95 5.10
N VAL A 80 4.94 -1.57 3.85
CA VAL A 80 5.54 -0.43 3.17
C VAL A 80 4.43 0.35 2.47
N GLY A 81 3.99 1.46 3.08
CA GLY A 81 2.81 2.20 2.62
C GLY A 81 1.57 1.30 2.63
N ARG A 82 1.02 1.02 1.44
CA ARG A 82 -0.14 0.13 1.27
C ARG A 82 0.20 -1.32 0.93
N TYR A 83 1.48 -1.65 0.78
CA TYR A 83 1.92 -2.98 0.39
C TYR A 83 2.35 -3.76 1.62
N LEU A 84 1.79 -4.95 1.78
CA LEU A 84 2.01 -5.85 2.91
C LEU A 84 2.50 -7.19 2.38
N THR A 85 3.76 -7.52 2.65
CA THR A 85 4.34 -8.81 2.29
C THR A 85 4.36 -9.71 3.52
N LEU A 86 3.87 -10.94 3.37
CA LEU A 86 3.93 -11.99 4.39
C LEU A 86 4.96 -13.03 3.97
N GLU A 87 5.86 -13.42 4.87
CA GLU A 87 6.91 -14.40 4.58
C GLU A 87 6.80 -15.58 5.52
N PHE A 88 6.62 -16.78 4.96
CA PHE A 88 6.53 -18.03 5.70
C PHE A 88 7.68 -18.95 5.31
N THR A 89 8.45 -19.40 6.31
CA THR A 89 9.52 -20.37 6.08
C THR A 89 8.93 -21.78 6.00
N ARG A 90 9.14 -22.45 4.87
CA ARG A 90 8.73 -23.84 4.64
C ARG A 90 9.70 -24.82 5.31
N PRO A 91 9.29 -26.09 5.54
CA PRO A 91 10.16 -27.10 6.18
C PRO A 91 11.48 -27.36 5.44
N ASN A 92 11.51 -27.14 4.13
CA ASN A 92 12.72 -27.26 3.30
C ASN A 92 13.63 -26.01 3.32
N GLY A 93 13.33 -25.02 4.16
CA GLY A 93 14.08 -23.77 4.27
C GLY A 93 13.75 -22.71 3.21
N SER A 94 12.90 -23.02 2.22
CA SER A 94 12.44 -22.01 1.24
C SER A 94 11.46 -21.02 1.87
N ILE A 95 11.41 -19.81 1.31
CA ILE A 95 10.48 -18.76 1.76
C ILE A 95 9.31 -18.71 0.78
N GLU A 96 8.11 -18.78 1.32
CA GLU A 96 6.88 -18.48 0.61
C GLU A 96 6.44 -17.06 0.95
N ALA A 97 6.34 -16.21 -0.07
CA ALA A 97 5.88 -14.83 0.06
C ALA A 97 4.42 -14.71 -0.41
N ILE A 98 3.62 -13.95 0.34
CA ILE A 98 2.26 -13.56 -0.05
C ILE A 98 2.21 -12.04 -0.03
N ASP A 99 2.03 -11.45 -1.21
CA ASP A 99 1.92 -10.00 -1.37
C ASP A 99 0.45 -9.56 -1.34
N LEU A 100 0.19 -8.60 -0.45
CA LEU A 100 -1.13 -8.05 -0.18
C LEU A 100 -1.13 -6.54 -0.37
N VAL A 101 -2.23 -6.02 -0.92
CA VAL A 101 -2.51 -4.59 -1.02
C VAL A 101 -3.57 -4.21 0.00
N VAL A 102 -3.25 -3.25 0.86
CA VAL A 102 -4.13 -2.69 1.89
C VAL A 102 -5.09 -1.69 1.24
N ALA A 103 -6.38 -1.85 1.51
CA ALA A 103 -7.40 -0.87 1.11
C ALA A 103 -7.18 0.49 1.82
N PRO A 104 -7.52 1.63 1.19
CA PRO A 104 -7.26 2.96 1.78
C PRO A 104 -7.86 3.17 3.17
N ASP A 105 -9.01 2.55 3.43
CA ASP A 105 -9.74 2.58 4.71
C ASP A 105 -9.25 1.53 5.72
N ARG A 106 -8.23 0.73 5.36
CA ARG A 106 -7.67 -0.37 6.16
C ARG A 106 -8.72 -1.42 6.54
N SER A 107 -9.81 -1.56 5.79
CA SER A 107 -10.86 -2.56 6.08
C SER A 107 -10.57 -3.93 5.46
N ARG A 108 -9.67 -3.98 4.47
CA ARG A 108 -9.42 -5.15 3.63
C ARG A 108 -7.96 -5.24 3.19
N LEU A 109 -7.46 -6.48 3.07
CA LEU A 109 -6.19 -6.83 2.45
C LEU A 109 -6.50 -7.65 1.19
N ALA A 110 -6.10 -7.20 0.01
CA ALA A 110 -6.31 -7.91 -1.25
C ALA A 110 -5.04 -8.63 -1.69
N VAL A 111 -5.14 -9.87 -2.18
CA VAL A 111 -3.98 -10.59 -2.74
C VAL A 111 -3.61 -9.97 -4.09
N GLU A 112 -2.35 -9.58 -4.26
CA GLU A 112 -1.91 -8.82 -5.44
C GLU A 112 -1.97 -9.66 -6.73
N GLU A 113 -1.50 -10.90 -6.69
CA GLU A 113 -1.43 -11.79 -7.87
C GLU A 113 -2.57 -12.82 -7.95
N GLY A 114 -3.68 -12.63 -7.22
CA GLY A 114 -4.70 -13.68 -7.10
C GLY A 114 -6.12 -13.21 -6.79
N LYS A 115 -7.03 -14.18 -6.76
CA LYS A 115 -8.40 -13.98 -6.28
C LYS A 115 -8.45 -14.29 -4.79
N GLY A 116 -8.34 -13.26 -3.96
CA GLY A 116 -8.42 -13.44 -2.52
C GLY A 116 -8.45 -12.11 -1.80
N PHE A 117 -9.11 -12.09 -0.65
CA PHE A 117 -9.02 -10.97 0.26
C PHE A 117 -9.17 -11.43 1.70
N TYR A 118 -8.61 -10.64 2.59
CA TYR A 118 -8.76 -10.79 4.02
C TYR A 118 -9.51 -9.57 4.57
N GLN A 119 -10.46 -9.81 5.45
CA GLN A 119 -11.23 -8.79 6.18
C GLN A 119 -11.22 -9.11 7.67
N ARG A 120 -11.56 -8.13 8.50
CA ARG A 120 -11.71 -8.37 9.95
C ARG A 120 -12.74 -9.48 10.19
N GLY A 121 -12.35 -10.47 10.98
CA GLY A 121 -13.20 -11.61 11.32
C GLY A 121 -12.53 -12.48 12.38
N SER A 122 -13.33 -13.13 13.20
CA SER A 122 -12.84 -13.96 14.31
C SER A 122 -12.80 -15.44 13.92
N PRO A 123 -11.77 -16.20 14.33
CA PRO A 123 -11.83 -17.65 14.26
C PRO A 123 -12.98 -18.17 15.14
N PRO A 124 -13.62 -19.28 14.76
CA PRO A 124 -14.64 -19.91 15.58
C PRO A 124 -14.06 -20.36 16.93
N PRO A 125 -14.88 -20.36 18.00
CA PRO A 125 -14.47 -20.85 19.32
C PRO A 125 -14.07 -22.33 19.30
#